data_AF-W5IJ06-F1
#
_entry.id   AF-W5IJ06-F1
#
_cell.length_a   1.000
_cell.length_b   1.000
_cell.length_c   1.000
_cell.angle_alpha   90.00
_cell.angle_beta   90.00
_cell.angle_gamma   90.00
#
_symmetry.space_group_name_H-M   'P 1'
#
loop_
_entity.id
_entity.type
_entity.pdbx_description
1 polymer ?
#
loop_
_entity_poly.entity_id
_entity_poly.type
_entity_poly.pdbx_seq_one_letter_code
_entity_poly.pdbx_strand_id
1 'polypeptide(L)'
;MEYKVGDTVVYPRHGAARIEEISERTLRGVTRTYLRLTVLSSDGLEISVPADSVEKVGVREIVNGVAVAKVFEILRTPIVEEKTNWSRRYKLNVEKIATGDVNKIAEVVRDLSQRDDDDHGLSAGEKRMLSKARGILTSEIALSEGIDDDEAQRLLDVNLGYQDPEPGDDKHHAKAPQEPAYQTLYRVEEEERAAKAAAKQAAKNARESGKETAGESGN
;
A
#
# COMPACT_ATOMS: atom_id res chain seq x y z
N MET A 1 27.26 2.84 8.60
CA MET A 1 27.48 2.25 7.25
C MET A 1 28.13 3.32 6.39
N GLU A 2 29.08 2.99 5.54
CA GLU A 2 29.79 4.00 4.73
C GLU A 2 29.18 4.02 3.32
N TYR A 3 28.45 5.08 3.00
CA TYR A 3 27.77 5.26 1.72
C TYR A 3 28.76 5.57 0.61
N LYS A 4 28.47 5.09 -0.61
CA LYS A 4 29.26 5.32 -1.81
C LYS A 4 28.41 5.93 -2.91
N VAL A 5 29.07 6.67 -3.80
CA VAL A 5 28.44 7.14 -5.03
C VAL A 5 28.00 5.93 -5.86
N GLY A 6 26.76 5.96 -6.33
CA GLY A 6 26.10 4.86 -7.03
C GLY A 6 25.24 3.96 -6.15
N ASP A 7 25.36 4.04 -4.82
CA ASP A 7 24.50 3.28 -3.92
C ASP A 7 23.03 3.73 -4.08
N THR A 8 22.11 2.77 -3.96
CA THR A 8 20.68 3.04 -4.01
C THR A 8 20.09 2.86 -2.62
N VAL A 9 19.38 3.89 -2.17
CA VAL A 9 18.80 4.00 -0.83
C VAL A 9 17.34 4.42 -0.95
N VAL A 10 16.55 4.26 0.11
CA VAL A 10 15.19 4.79 0.18
C VAL A 10 15.19 6.02 1.06
N TYR A 11 14.66 7.12 0.53
CA TYR A 11 14.38 8.33 1.30
C TYR A 11 12.89 8.39 1.65
N PRO A 12 12.52 8.59 2.93
CA PRO A 12 11.12 8.60 3.36
C PRO A 12 10.25 9.56 2.54
N ARG A 13 9.00 9.18 2.26
CA ARG A 13 8.00 9.91 1.42
C ARG A 13 8.32 10.03 -0.07
N HIS A 14 9.55 9.78 -0.48
CA HIS A 14 10.01 9.99 -1.86
C HIS A 14 10.41 8.68 -2.56
N GLY A 15 10.71 7.63 -1.80
CA GLY A 15 11.01 6.32 -2.36
C GLY A 15 12.49 6.15 -2.66
N ALA A 16 12.81 5.28 -3.62
CA ALA A 16 14.18 4.98 -3.95
C ALA A 16 14.91 6.19 -4.55
N ALA A 17 16.15 6.37 -4.15
CA ALA A 17 17.02 7.44 -4.57
C ALA A 17 18.45 6.91 -4.73
N ARG A 18 19.17 7.47 -5.70
CA ARG A 18 20.58 7.13 -5.96
C ARG A 18 21.50 8.21 -5.39
N ILE A 19 22.61 7.78 -4.79
CA ILE A 19 23.66 8.69 -4.34
C ILE A 19 24.49 9.13 -5.56
N GLU A 20 24.30 10.37 -5.99
CA GLU A 20 25.02 10.94 -7.14
C GLU A 20 26.37 11.54 -6.74
N GLU A 21 26.48 12.08 -5.52
CA GLU A 21 27.71 12.71 -5.07
C GLU A 21 27.81 12.72 -3.54
N ILE A 22 29.05 12.61 -3.08
CA ILE A 22 29.43 12.82 -1.69
C ILE A 22 30.39 14.02 -1.69
N SER A 23 29.97 15.12 -1.08
CA SER A 23 30.73 16.39 -1.09
C SER A 23 30.87 16.97 0.31
N GLU A 24 32.00 17.60 0.58
CA GLU A 24 32.15 18.42 1.78
C GLU A 24 31.66 19.84 1.53
N ARG A 25 30.88 20.37 2.47
CA ARG A 25 30.39 21.75 2.44
C ARG A 25 30.65 22.42 3.78
N THR A 26 31.19 23.62 3.74
CA THR A 26 31.35 24.47 4.92
C THR A 26 30.19 25.45 5.00
N LEU A 27 29.31 25.25 5.99
CA LEU A 27 28.24 26.21 6.30
C LEU A 27 28.51 26.85 7.66
N ARG A 28 28.54 28.19 7.70
CA ARG A 28 28.76 28.98 8.94
C ARG A 28 30.00 28.53 9.72
N GLY A 29 31.08 28.20 9.02
CA GLY A 29 32.36 27.77 9.62
C GLY A 29 32.41 26.30 10.05
N VAL A 30 31.36 25.51 9.83
CA VAL A 30 31.36 24.07 10.11
C VAL A 30 31.39 23.29 8.80
N THR A 31 32.46 22.52 8.58
CA THR A 31 32.58 21.59 7.45
C THR A 31 31.85 20.29 7.77
N ARG A 32 30.96 19.86 6.88
CA ARG A 32 30.26 18.57 6.96
C ARG A 32 30.21 17.91 5.60
N THR A 33 30.19 16.59 5.61
CA THR A 33 29.94 15.77 4.42
C THR A 33 28.44 15.71 4.13
N TYR A 34 28.06 15.90 2.87
CA TYR A 34 26.70 15.83 2.38
C TYR A 34 26.60 14.79 1.27
N LEU A 35 25.53 14.02 1.30
CA LEU A 35 25.10 13.11 0.24
C LEU A 35 24.09 13.85 -0.65
N ARG A 36 24.30 13.89 -1.96
CA ARG A 36 23.27 14.29 -2.93
C ARG A 36 22.57 13.04 -3.43
N LEU A 37 21.27 12.96 -3.15
CA LEU A 37 20.38 11.88 -3.55
C LEU A 37 19.49 12.37 -4.69
N THR A 38 19.39 11.60 -5.78
CA THR A 38 18.43 11.83 -6.85
C THR A 38 17.31 10.80 -6.75
N VAL A 39 16.07 11.25 -6.59
CA VAL A 39 14.90 10.36 -6.44
C VAL A 39 14.56 9.75 -7.80
N LEU A 40 14.42 8.42 -7.84
CA LEU A 40 14.22 7.69 -9.09
C LEU A 40 12.78 7.79 -9.60
N SER A 41 11.81 7.82 -8.68
CA SER A 41 10.38 7.94 -9.02
C SER A 41 9.92 9.37 -9.29
N SER A 42 10.83 10.35 -9.35
CA SER A 42 10.46 11.77 -9.51
C SER A 42 11.50 12.48 -10.37
N ASP A 43 11.03 13.07 -11.48
CA ASP A 43 11.91 13.75 -12.41
C ASP A 43 12.55 14.99 -11.75
N GLY A 44 13.89 15.04 -11.75
CA GLY A 44 14.70 16.16 -11.28
C GLY A 44 14.68 16.45 -9.77
N LEU A 45 14.12 15.58 -8.93
CA LEU A 45 14.12 15.81 -7.47
C LEU A 45 15.45 15.40 -6.85
N GLU A 46 16.23 16.40 -6.45
CA GLU A 46 17.47 16.23 -5.68
C GLU A 46 17.30 16.56 -4.20
N ILE A 47 17.89 15.73 -3.34
CA ILE A 47 17.86 15.87 -1.88
C ILE A 47 19.29 15.88 -1.36
N SER A 48 19.66 16.88 -0.57
CA SER A 48 20.98 16.94 0.07
C SER A 48 20.87 16.62 1.57
N VAL A 49 21.52 15.54 2.00
CA VAL A 49 21.44 15.01 3.37
C VAL A 49 22.82 15.06 4.03
N PRO A 50 22.97 15.63 5.23
CA PRO A 50 24.20 15.51 6.00
C PRO A 50 24.50 14.05 6.34
N ALA A 51 25.74 13.59 6.09
CA ALA A 51 26.15 12.21 6.32
C ALA A 51 25.98 11.75 7.78
N ASP A 52 26.11 12.68 8.74
CA ASP A 52 25.91 12.45 10.18
C ASP A 52 24.43 12.30 10.59
N SER A 53 23.50 12.64 9.69
CA SER A 53 22.07 12.71 9.99
C SER A 53 21.24 11.70 9.19
N VAL A 54 21.88 10.84 8.38
CA VAL A 54 21.23 9.94 7.43
C VAL A 54 20.22 9.00 8.10
N GLU A 55 20.63 8.34 9.19
CA GLU A 55 19.74 7.47 9.98
C GLU A 55 18.61 8.27 10.65
N LYS A 56 18.92 9.47 11.14
CA LYS A 56 17.96 10.35 11.82
C LYS A 56 16.87 10.87 10.87
N VAL A 57 17.19 11.09 9.60
CA VAL A 57 16.20 11.47 8.58
C VAL A 57 15.46 10.27 7.99
N GLY A 58 15.85 9.03 8.37
CA GLY A 58 15.17 7.80 8.00
C GLY A 58 15.59 7.23 6.64
N VAL A 59 16.76 7.61 6.12
CA VAL A 59 17.30 6.97 4.91
C VAL A 59 17.68 5.53 5.24
N ARG A 60 17.27 4.60 4.38
CA ARG A 60 17.48 3.16 4.56
C ARG A 60 17.96 2.50 3.27
N GLU A 61 18.40 1.26 3.39
CA GLU A 61 18.69 0.42 2.23
C GLU A 61 17.41 -0.08 1.54
N ILE A 62 17.56 -0.49 0.28
CA ILE A 62 16.52 -1.18 -0.47
C ILE A 62 16.28 -2.55 0.17
N VAL A 63 15.01 -2.96 0.20
CA VAL A 63 14.61 -4.25 0.73
C VAL A 63 15.11 -5.40 -0.15
N ASN A 64 15.22 -6.60 0.40
CA ASN A 64 15.57 -7.80 -0.37
C ASN A 64 14.31 -8.52 -0.90
N GLY A 65 14.49 -9.52 -1.76
CA GLY A 65 13.38 -10.31 -2.33
C GLY A 65 12.47 -10.97 -1.29
N VAL A 66 12.98 -11.32 -0.09
CA VAL A 66 12.15 -11.85 1.01
C VAL A 66 11.13 -10.82 1.49
N ALA A 67 11.55 -9.56 1.61
CA ALA A 67 10.64 -8.48 1.97
C ALA A 67 9.69 -8.12 0.82
N VAL A 68 10.11 -8.24 -0.45
CA VAL A 68 9.22 -8.12 -1.62
C VAL A 68 8.14 -9.21 -1.62
N ALA A 69 8.50 -10.45 -1.31
CA ALA A 69 7.54 -11.55 -1.18
C ALA A 69 6.46 -11.22 -0.15
N LYS A 70 6.85 -10.66 1.01
CA LYS A 70 5.93 -10.21 2.05
C LYS A 70 5.05 -9.05 1.59
N VAL A 71 5.59 -8.09 0.83
CA VAL A 71 4.81 -7.00 0.21
C VAL A 71 3.72 -7.58 -0.68
N PHE A 72 4.05 -8.54 -1.54
CA PHE A 72 3.07 -9.19 -2.39
C PHE A 72 2.05 -10.01 -1.61
N GLU A 73 2.42 -10.64 -0.50
CA GLU A 73 1.44 -11.27 0.41
C GLU A 73 0.45 -10.26 1.00
N ILE A 74 0.93 -9.08 1.41
CA ILE A 74 0.08 -8.01 1.92
C ILE A 74 -0.91 -7.58 0.83
N LEU A 75 -0.44 -7.31 -0.40
CA LEU A 75 -1.29 -6.88 -1.52
C LEU A 75 -2.41 -7.88 -1.84
N ARG A 76 -2.12 -9.18 -1.77
CA ARG A 76 -3.09 -10.25 -2.04
C ARG A 76 -4.09 -10.51 -0.91
N THR A 77 -3.89 -9.91 0.26
CA THR A 77 -4.74 -10.16 1.42
C THR A 77 -6.02 -9.31 1.36
N PRO A 78 -7.22 -9.89 1.24
CA PRO A 78 -8.44 -9.13 1.34
C PRO A 78 -8.57 -8.56 2.76
N ILE A 79 -8.85 -7.25 2.91
CA ILE A 79 -9.15 -6.65 4.20
C ILE A 79 -10.55 -6.07 4.21
N VAL A 80 -11.32 -6.42 5.23
CA VAL A 80 -12.57 -5.73 5.53
C VAL A 80 -12.20 -4.50 6.34
N GLU A 81 -12.22 -3.34 5.70
CA GLU A 81 -11.80 -2.13 6.38
C GLU A 81 -12.79 -1.73 7.48
N GLU A 82 -12.26 -1.34 8.64
CA GLU A 82 -13.09 -0.81 9.71
C GLU A 82 -13.82 0.45 9.24
N LYS A 83 -15.12 0.57 9.60
CA LYS A 83 -15.96 1.73 9.29
C LYS A 83 -15.50 2.96 10.08
N THR A 84 -14.41 3.57 9.63
CA THR A 84 -13.80 4.77 10.19
C THR A 84 -14.08 5.98 9.28
N ASN A 85 -14.20 7.16 9.88
CA ASN A 85 -14.35 8.43 9.16
C ASN A 85 -13.23 8.64 8.13
N TRP A 86 -13.60 8.98 6.90
CA TRP A 86 -12.70 9.28 5.77
C TRP A 86 -11.48 10.13 6.15
N SER A 87 -11.68 11.22 6.91
CA SER A 87 -10.59 12.13 7.28
C SER A 87 -9.51 11.48 8.12
N ARG A 88 -9.91 10.56 9.02
CA ARG A 88 -8.99 9.80 9.85
C ARG A 88 -8.22 8.78 9.01
N ARG A 89 -8.87 8.12 8.06
CA ARG A 89 -8.23 7.16 7.14
C ARG A 89 -7.19 7.84 6.26
N TYR A 90 -7.56 8.97 5.66
CA TYR A 90 -6.63 9.77 4.86
C TYR A 90 -5.38 10.15 5.68
N LYS A 91 -5.58 10.64 6.91
CA LYS A 91 -4.46 10.99 7.80
C LYS A 91 -3.58 9.78 8.15
N LEU A 92 -4.18 8.64 8.46
CA LEU A 92 -3.44 7.40 8.74
C LEU A 92 -2.64 6.93 7.53
N ASN A 93 -3.19 7.01 6.33
CA ASN A 93 -2.46 6.62 5.11
C ASN A 93 -1.29 7.57 4.82
N VAL A 94 -1.46 8.88 5.06
CA VAL A 94 -0.35 9.84 4.99
C VAL A 94 0.75 9.50 6.00
N GLU A 95 0.38 9.13 7.23
CA GLU A 95 1.34 8.73 8.27
C GLU A 95 2.06 7.42 7.90
N LYS A 96 1.34 6.42 7.37
CA LYS A 96 1.93 5.17 6.85
C LYS A 96 2.98 5.45 5.77
N ILE A 97 2.65 6.25 4.76
CA ILE A 97 3.59 6.64 3.68
C ILE A 97 4.78 7.42 4.25
N ALA A 98 4.55 8.28 5.24
CA ALA A 98 5.60 9.07 5.86
C ALA A 98 6.65 8.23 6.60
N THR A 99 6.30 7.02 7.05
CA THR A 99 7.26 6.13 7.71
C THR A 99 8.34 5.59 6.78
N GLY A 100 8.06 5.50 5.48
CA GLY A 100 8.97 4.86 4.51
C GLY A 100 9.07 3.34 4.64
N ASP A 101 8.23 2.70 5.46
CA ASP A 101 8.17 1.23 5.59
C ASP A 101 7.40 0.62 4.41
N VAL A 102 8.07 -0.22 3.63
CA VAL A 102 7.51 -0.84 2.43
C VAL A 102 6.21 -1.60 2.72
N ASN A 103 6.11 -2.26 3.88
CA ASN A 103 4.92 -3.04 4.24
C ASN A 103 3.72 -2.13 4.48
N LYS A 104 3.94 -1.00 5.15
CA LYS A 104 2.88 -0.01 5.41
C LYS A 104 2.43 0.69 4.14
N ILE A 105 3.35 0.91 3.20
CA ILE A 105 3.01 1.48 1.89
C ILE A 105 2.21 0.45 1.07
N ALA A 106 2.57 -0.84 1.13
CA ALA A 106 1.81 -1.93 0.54
C ALA A 106 0.37 -2.01 1.09
N GLU A 107 0.19 -1.85 2.40
CA GLU A 107 -1.15 -1.75 2.99
C GLU A 107 -1.94 -0.57 2.40
N VAL A 108 -1.33 0.62 2.26
CA VAL A 108 -2.03 1.77 1.68
C VAL A 108 -2.43 1.53 0.22
N VAL A 109 -1.55 0.94 -0.59
CA VAL A 109 -1.86 0.60 -1.98
C VAL A 109 -2.99 -0.40 -2.04
N ARG A 110 -2.92 -1.48 -1.28
CA ARG A 110 -3.97 -2.50 -1.18
C ARG A 110 -5.30 -1.89 -0.76
N ASP A 111 -5.34 -1.16 0.35
CA ASP A 111 -6.58 -0.62 0.93
C ASP A 111 -7.26 0.38 -0.01
N LEU A 112 -6.47 1.22 -0.70
CA LEU A 112 -6.98 2.15 -1.70
C LEU A 112 -7.40 1.43 -3.00
N SER A 113 -6.66 0.42 -3.45
CA SER A 113 -7.01 -0.36 -4.64
C SER A 113 -8.27 -1.20 -4.45
N GLN A 114 -8.48 -1.78 -3.26
CA GLN A 114 -9.74 -2.47 -2.93
C GLN A 114 -10.94 -1.52 -2.92
N ARG A 115 -10.71 -0.22 -2.71
CA ARG A 115 -11.72 0.86 -2.71
C ARG A 115 -11.93 1.59 -4.01
N ASP A 116 -10.99 1.48 -4.94
CA ASP A 116 -11.13 2.09 -6.26
C ASP A 116 -12.04 1.19 -7.10
N ASP A 117 -13.31 1.12 -6.68
CA ASP A 117 -14.41 0.47 -7.38
C ASP A 117 -15.28 1.50 -8.12
N ASP A 118 -16.13 1.01 -9.03
CA ASP A 118 -16.97 1.86 -9.88
C ASP A 118 -18.11 2.54 -9.11
N ASP A 119 -18.52 2.01 -7.95
CA ASP A 119 -19.72 2.44 -7.21
C ASP A 119 -19.44 3.54 -6.18
N HIS A 120 -18.27 3.52 -5.53
CA HIS A 120 -17.90 4.48 -4.48
C HIS A 120 -16.73 5.37 -4.89
N GLY A 121 -15.75 4.83 -5.61
CA GLY A 121 -14.62 5.54 -6.22
C GLY A 121 -13.72 6.34 -5.25
N LEU A 122 -12.44 6.45 -5.58
CA LEU A 122 -11.53 7.29 -4.78
C LEU A 122 -11.73 8.80 -5.04
N SER A 123 -11.61 9.61 -3.99
CA SER A 123 -11.51 11.07 -4.16
C SER A 123 -10.25 11.46 -4.92
N ALA A 124 -10.19 12.66 -5.49
CA ALA A 124 -9.00 13.14 -6.21
C ALA A 124 -7.72 13.12 -5.34
N GLY A 125 -7.85 13.34 -4.03
CA GLY A 125 -6.73 13.25 -3.08
C GLY A 125 -6.27 11.81 -2.87
N GLU A 126 -7.21 10.87 -2.73
CA GLU A 126 -6.91 9.44 -2.59
C GLU A 126 -6.33 8.85 -3.88
N LYS A 127 -6.82 9.25 -5.06
CA LYS A 127 -6.24 8.83 -6.35
C LYS A 127 -4.78 9.27 -6.49
N ARG A 128 -4.46 10.52 -6.11
CA ARG A 128 -3.07 11.01 -6.07
C ARG A 128 -2.23 10.25 -5.05
N MET A 129 -2.81 9.93 -3.89
CA MET A 129 -2.12 9.15 -2.86
C MET A 129 -1.82 7.73 -3.34
N LEU A 130 -2.78 7.05 -3.96
CA LEU A 130 -2.61 5.71 -4.53
C LEU A 130 -1.53 5.73 -5.62
N SER A 131 -1.62 6.66 -6.58
CA SER A 131 -0.61 6.81 -7.64
C SER A 131 0.80 7.03 -7.07
N LYS A 132 0.93 7.89 -6.05
CA LYS A 132 2.21 8.11 -5.37
C LYS A 132 2.72 6.87 -4.65
N ALA A 133 1.85 6.20 -3.89
CA ALA A 133 2.23 5.00 -3.13
C ALA A 133 2.64 3.85 -4.05
N ARG A 134 1.94 3.68 -5.19
CA ARG A 134 2.32 2.73 -6.25
C ARG A 134 3.69 3.07 -6.82
N GLY A 135 3.95 4.32 -7.22
CA GLY A 135 5.27 4.70 -7.74
C GLY A 135 6.43 4.42 -6.78
N ILE A 136 6.23 4.61 -5.46
CA ILE A 136 7.22 4.26 -4.45
C ILE A 136 7.46 2.74 -4.41
N LEU A 137 6.40 1.92 -4.37
CA LEU A 137 6.52 0.46 -4.34
C LEU A 137 7.13 -0.09 -5.63
N THR A 138 6.68 0.38 -6.79
CA THR A 138 7.18 -0.06 -8.10
C THR A 138 8.70 0.15 -8.18
N SER A 139 9.17 1.35 -7.83
CA SER A 139 10.61 1.65 -7.84
C SER A 139 11.39 0.77 -6.85
N GLU A 140 10.83 0.48 -5.67
CA GLU A 140 11.47 -0.36 -4.68
C GLU A 140 11.52 -1.84 -5.08
N ILE A 141 10.46 -2.36 -5.69
CA ILE A 141 10.40 -3.71 -6.26
C ILE A 141 11.39 -3.85 -7.42
N ALA A 142 11.38 -2.89 -8.35
CA ALA A 142 12.26 -2.89 -9.53
C ALA A 142 13.74 -3.02 -9.12
N LEU A 143 14.15 -2.24 -8.14
CA LEU A 143 15.52 -2.26 -7.62
C LEU A 143 15.86 -3.52 -6.83
N SER A 144 14.90 -4.05 -6.06
CA SER A 144 15.11 -5.25 -5.25
C SER A 144 15.24 -6.50 -6.12
N GLU A 145 14.40 -6.61 -7.15
CA GLU A 145 14.31 -7.76 -8.05
C GLU A 145 15.22 -7.63 -9.28
N GLY A 146 15.79 -6.45 -9.53
CA GLY A 146 16.67 -6.19 -10.67
C GLY A 146 15.94 -6.17 -12.02
N ILE A 147 14.70 -5.68 -12.02
CA ILE A 147 13.82 -5.57 -13.18
C ILE A 147 13.54 -4.09 -13.50
N ASP A 148 12.92 -3.81 -14.64
CA ASP A 148 12.50 -2.46 -14.98
C ASP A 148 11.18 -2.06 -14.29
N ASP A 149 10.88 -0.76 -14.30
CA ASP A 149 9.70 -0.19 -13.63
C ASP A 149 8.39 -0.68 -14.26
N ASP A 150 8.37 -0.96 -15.57
CA ASP A 150 7.17 -1.42 -16.28
C ASP A 150 6.83 -2.86 -15.85
N GLU A 151 7.83 -3.72 -15.75
CA GLU A 151 7.69 -5.08 -15.26
C GLU A 151 7.31 -5.10 -13.77
N ALA A 152 7.96 -4.27 -12.93
CA ALA A 152 7.56 -4.15 -11.53
C ALA A 152 6.12 -3.67 -11.36
N GLN A 153 5.68 -2.75 -12.24
CA GLN A 153 4.31 -2.25 -12.28
C GLN A 153 3.32 -3.35 -12.68
N ARG A 154 3.68 -4.16 -13.69
CA ARG A 154 2.91 -5.35 -14.11
C ARG A 154 2.75 -6.34 -12.97
N LEU A 155 3.84 -6.70 -12.28
CA LEU A 155 3.81 -7.62 -11.14
C LEU A 155 2.92 -7.07 -10.01
N LEU A 156 2.98 -5.76 -9.75
CA LEU A 156 2.08 -5.13 -8.76
C LEU A 156 0.61 -5.28 -9.16
N ASP A 157 0.27 -5.15 -10.45
CA ASP A 157 -1.09 -5.32 -10.96
C ASP A 157 -1.57 -6.77 -10.96
N VAL A 158 -0.69 -7.72 -11.23
CA VAL A 158 -0.97 -9.17 -11.06
C VAL A 158 -1.33 -9.47 -9.61
N ASN A 159 -0.55 -8.95 -8.65
CA ASN A 159 -0.80 -9.20 -7.22
C ASN A 159 -2.05 -8.50 -6.68
N LEU A 160 -2.56 -7.48 -7.38
CA LEU A 160 -3.83 -6.83 -7.09
C LEU A 160 -5.01 -7.45 -7.87
N GLY A 161 -4.74 -8.37 -8.81
CA GLY A 161 -5.74 -9.02 -9.64
C GLY A 161 -6.30 -8.15 -10.78
N TYR A 162 -5.56 -7.11 -11.20
CA TYR A 162 -5.89 -6.33 -12.39
C TYR A 162 -5.35 -6.97 -13.68
N GLN A 163 -4.38 -7.88 -13.56
CA GLN A 163 -3.77 -8.61 -14.67
C GLN A 163 -3.57 -10.08 -14.32
N ASP A 164 -3.50 -10.92 -15.35
CA ASP A 164 -3.19 -12.34 -15.21
C ASP A 164 -1.68 -12.57 -15.09
N PRO A 165 -1.23 -13.55 -14.29
CA PRO A 165 0.19 -13.89 -14.15
C PRO A 165 0.74 -14.51 -15.44
N GLU A 166 1.98 -14.15 -15.77
CA GLU A 166 2.71 -14.68 -16.93
C GLU A 166 3.72 -15.77 -16.54
N PRO A 167 4.14 -16.64 -17.50
CA PRO A 167 5.17 -17.63 -17.25
C PRO A 167 6.52 -16.99 -16.87
N GLY A 168 6.89 -17.06 -15.59
CA GLY A 168 8.14 -16.49 -15.08
C GLY A 168 7.96 -15.68 -13.80
N ASP A 169 6.74 -15.20 -13.55
CA ASP A 169 6.36 -14.34 -12.41
C ASP A 169 6.69 -14.94 -11.05
N ASP A 170 6.63 -16.28 -10.96
CA ASP A 170 7.00 -17.03 -9.75
C ASP A 170 8.44 -16.74 -9.28
N LYS A 171 9.34 -16.39 -10.20
CA LYS A 171 10.74 -16.04 -9.88
C LYS A 171 10.85 -14.76 -9.07
N HIS A 172 9.86 -13.88 -9.20
CA HIS A 172 9.75 -12.60 -8.52
C HIS A 172 8.68 -12.63 -7.42
N HIS A 173 8.31 -13.82 -6.91
CA HIS A 173 7.32 -13.97 -5.84
C HIS A 173 5.90 -13.45 -6.19
N ALA A 174 5.63 -13.18 -7.46
CA ALA A 174 4.35 -12.67 -7.94
C ALA A 174 3.39 -13.82 -8.23
N LYS A 175 2.17 -13.67 -7.73
CA LYS A 175 1.08 -14.64 -7.88
C LYS A 175 -0.24 -13.88 -7.93
N ALA A 176 -1.20 -14.38 -8.69
CA ALA A 176 -2.55 -13.86 -8.63
C ALA A 176 -3.12 -14.03 -7.20
N PRO A 177 -3.88 -13.04 -6.68
CA PRO A 177 -4.66 -13.24 -5.48
C PRO A 177 -5.78 -14.28 -5.71
N GLN A 178 -6.34 -14.83 -4.63
CA GLN A 178 -7.53 -15.69 -4.73
C GLN A 178 -8.73 -14.94 -5.33
N GLU A 179 -8.80 -13.64 -5.06
CA GLU A 179 -9.85 -12.73 -5.48
C GLU A 179 -9.19 -11.38 -5.83
N PRO A 180 -9.53 -10.75 -6.96
CA PRO A 180 -9.05 -9.41 -7.27
C PRO A 180 -9.40 -8.38 -6.20
N ALA A 181 -8.54 -7.39 -6.02
CA ALA A 181 -8.70 -6.37 -4.99
C ALA A 181 -10.09 -5.69 -5.05
N TYR A 182 -10.56 -5.34 -6.24
CA TYR A 182 -11.84 -4.66 -6.45
C TYR A 182 -13.08 -5.52 -6.12
N GLN A 183 -12.96 -6.85 -6.03
CA GLN A 183 -14.09 -7.74 -5.71
C GLN A 183 -14.29 -7.91 -4.19
N THR A 184 -13.25 -7.63 -3.38
CA THR A 184 -13.30 -7.78 -1.92
C THR A 184 -14.44 -6.97 -1.30
N LEU A 185 -14.67 -5.74 -1.76
CA LEU A 185 -15.78 -4.92 -1.29
C LEU A 185 -17.14 -5.47 -1.71
N TYR A 186 -17.28 -5.90 -2.96
CA TYR A 186 -18.52 -6.47 -3.48
C TYR A 186 -18.98 -7.68 -2.65
N ARG A 187 -18.05 -8.60 -2.31
CA ARG A 187 -18.34 -9.74 -1.44
C ARG A 187 -18.80 -9.29 -0.05
N VAL A 188 -18.12 -8.33 0.57
CA VAL A 188 -18.47 -7.80 1.90
C VAL A 188 -19.85 -7.15 1.89
N GLU A 189 -20.18 -6.41 0.85
CA GLU A 189 -21.48 -5.77 0.70
C GLU A 189 -22.61 -6.79 0.54
N GLU A 190 -22.39 -7.82 -0.28
CA GLU A 190 -23.35 -8.92 -0.45
C GLU A 190 -23.50 -9.75 0.84
N GLU A 191 -22.41 -10.03 1.56
CA GLU A 191 -22.45 -10.67 2.89
C GLU A 191 -23.22 -9.81 3.90
N GLU A 192 -23.00 -8.50 3.94
CA GLU A 192 -23.76 -7.58 4.80
C GLU A 192 -25.24 -7.54 4.42
N ARG A 193 -25.55 -7.52 3.12
CA ARG A 193 -26.92 -7.49 2.61
C ARG A 193 -27.64 -8.79 2.95
N ALA A 194 -26.98 -9.93 2.75
CA ALA A 194 -27.48 -11.24 3.13
C ALA A 194 -27.70 -11.34 4.65
N ALA A 195 -26.76 -10.86 5.47
CA ALA A 195 -26.89 -10.84 6.92
C ALA A 195 -28.06 -9.95 7.39
N LYS A 196 -28.22 -8.75 6.81
CA LYS A 196 -29.36 -7.86 7.09
C LYS A 196 -30.69 -8.50 6.67
N ALA A 197 -30.73 -9.16 5.51
CA ALA A 197 -31.91 -9.88 5.03
C ALA A 197 -32.27 -11.04 5.96
N ALA A 198 -31.28 -11.85 6.37
CA ALA A 198 -31.46 -12.96 7.30
C ALA A 198 -31.95 -12.47 8.68
N ALA A 199 -31.37 -11.39 9.21
CA ALA A 199 -31.81 -10.78 10.48
C ALA A 199 -33.25 -10.26 10.41
N LYS A 200 -33.62 -9.62 9.29
CA LYS A 200 -35.00 -9.16 9.06
C LYS A 200 -35.98 -10.33 8.96
N GLN A 201 -35.59 -11.42 8.30
CA GLN A 201 -36.41 -12.62 8.19
C GLN A 201 -36.58 -13.33 9.54
N ALA A 202 -35.50 -13.45 10.33
CA ALA A 202 -35.55 -14.02 11.68
C ALA A 202 -36.47 -13.21 12.60
N ALA A 203 -36.39 -11.87 12.55
CA ALA A 203 -37.26 -10.98 13.31
C ALA A 203 -38.74 -11.09 12.90
N LYS A 204 -39.02 -11.33 11.61
CA LYS A 204 -40.38 -11.57 11.10
C LYS A 204 -40.93 -12.90 11.64
N ASN A 205 -40.17 -13.99 11.49
CA ASN A 205 -40.57 -15.32 11.95
C ASN A 205 -40.85 -15.34 13.47
N ALA A 206 -40.02 -14.68 14.28
CA ALA A 206 -40.21 -14.58 15.73
C ALA A 206 -41.48 -13.81 16.15
N ARG A 207 -41.90 -12.81 15.35
CA ARG A 207 -43.15 -12.06 15.59
C ARG A 207 -44.39 -12.86 15.21
N GLU A 208 -44.28 -13.72 14.19
CA GLU A 208 -45.37 -14.60 13.77
C GLU A 208 -45.58 -15.73 14.78
N SER A 209 -44.50 -16.38 15.25
CA SER A 209 -44.58 -17.43 16.28
C SER A 209 -45.09 -16.92 17.63
N GLY A 210 -44.74 -15.69 18.03
CA GLY A 210 -45.22 -15.08 19.28
C GLY A 210 -46.71 -14.72 19.25
N LYS A 211 -47.31 -14.55 18.06
CA LYS A 211 -48.75 -14.32 17.91
C LYS A 211 -49.56 -15.61 17.99
N GLU A 212 -49.02 -16.73 17.50
CA GLU A 212 -49.69 -18.04 17.59
C GLU A 212 -49.76 -18.53 19.06
N THR A 213 -48.69 -18.37 19.84
CA THR A 213 -48.67 -18.77 21.26
C THR A 213 -49.60 -17.93 22.16
N ALA A 214 -49.94 -16.70 21.74
CA ALA A 214 -50.89 -15.84 22.46
C ALA A 214 -52.35 -16.09 22.08
N GLY A 215 -52.60 -16.77 20.95
CA GLY A 215 -53.95 -17.16 20.50
C GLY A 215 -54.47 -18.44 21.14
N GLU A 216 -53.59 -19.38 21.52
CA GLU A 216 -53.98 -20.66 22.12
C GLU A 216 -54.23 -20.61 23.64
N SER A 217 -53.85 -19.54 24.33
CA SER A 217 -54.08 -19.36 25.78
C SER A 217 -55.39 -18.61 26.11
N GLY A 218 -56.22 -18.32 25.09
CA GLY A 218 -57.45 -17.54 25.19
C GLY A 218 -58.74 -18.30 24.86
N ASN A 219 -58.81 -19.62 25.09
CA ASN A 219 -60.05 -20.39 24.97
C ASN A 219 -60.29 -21.27 26.21
#